data_AF-A0A2H0IXH1-F1
#
_entry.id   AF-A0A2H0IXH1-F1
#
_cell.length_a   1.000
_cell.length_b   1.000
_cell.length_c   1.000
_cell.angle_alpha   90.00
_cell.angle_beta   90.00
_cell.angle_gamma   90.00
#
_symmetry.space_group_name_H-M   'P 1'
#
loop_
_entity.id
_entity.type
_entity.pdbx_description
1 polymer ?
#
loop_
_entity_poly.entity_id
_entity_poly.type
_entity_poly.pdbx_seq_one_letter_code
_entity_poly.pdbx_strand_id
1 'polypeptide(L)'
;MLRDNWKFTYTAARLGEGADAKLKFHEERFAFWKKHKEELVAEIRKDGLEVSEGTALGYSHPKSRDYERGAKVMVRNDLKDKLDECMEKLAYHAGKKHEYAGWAQVLKANPEDRLEADMEDWLFYFGNN
;
A
#
# COMPACT_ATOMS: atom_id res chain seq x y z
N MET A 1 13.00 -32.43 -2.94
CA MET A 1 14.19 -32.12 -2.11
C MET A 1 13.69 -31.51 -0.82
N LEU A 2 14.11 -31.99 0.36
CA LEU A 2 13.54 -31.70 1.70
C LEU A 2 13.85 -30.29 2.26
N ARG A 3 14.03 -29.29 1.39
CA ARG A 3 14.49 -27.94 1.79
C ARG A 3 13.52 -27.22 2.74
N ASP A 4 12.23 -27.54 2.64
CA ASP A 4 11.17 -26.90 3.43
C ASP A 4 11.23 -27.30 4.92
N ASN A 5 11.99 -28.35 5.27
CA ASN A 5 12.17 -28.81 6.65
C ASN A 5 13.46 -28.27 7.29
N TRP A 6 14.22 -27.43 6.61
CA TRP A 6 15.48 -26.92 7.14
C TRP A 6 15.20 -25.84 8.18
N LYS A 7 15.82 -26.01 9.35
CA LYS A 7 15.76 -25.05 10.45
C LYS A 7 17.16 -24.55 10.76
N PHE A 8 17.26 -23.25 11.00
CA PHE A 8 18.50 -22.54 11.31
C PHE A 8 18.31 -21.80 12.63
N THR A 9 19.28 -21.95 13.53
CA THR A 9 19.23 -21.26 14.83
C THR A 9 19.84 -19.87 14.72
N TYR A 10 19.07 -18.85 15.07
CA TYR A 10 19.53 -17.46 15.17
C TYR A 10 19.33 -16.95 16.59
N THR A 11 20.14 -15.95 16.98
CA THR A 11 19.82 -15.17 18.18
C THR A 11 18.67 -14.22 17.88
N ALA A 12 17.83 -13.98 18.88
CA ALA A 12 16.76 -13.00 18.79
C ALA A 12 17.31 -11.61 18.46
N ALA A 13 18.48 -11.23 18.99
CA ALA A 13 19.18 -10.01 18.60
C ALA A 13 19.39 -9.92 17.07
N ARG A 14 19.83 -11.00 16.42
CA ARG A 14 20.07 -11.01 14.97
C ARG A 14 18.77 -10.89 14.17
N LEU A 15 17.71 -11.58 14.59
CA LEU A 15 16.39 -11.41 13.97
C LEU A 15 15.84 -10.00 14.18
N GLY A 16 16.12 -9.40 15.34
CA GLY A 16 15.75 -8.03 15.68
C GLY A 16 16.39 -6.99 14.75
N GLU A 17 17.66 -7.18 14.37
CA GLU A 17 18.32 -6.35 13.35
C GLU A 17 17.61 -6.44 11.99
N GLY A 18 17.16 -7.64 11.60
CA GLY A 18 16.37 -7.85 10.38
C GLY A 18 15.02 -7.12 10.45
N ALA A 19 14.30 -7.27 11.57
CA ALA A 19 13.05 -6.56 11.81
C ALA A 19 13.21 -5.04 11.75
N ASP A 20 14.27 -4.49 12.34
CA ASP A 20 14.59 -3.05 12.27
C ASP A 20 14.85 -2.58 10.83
N ALA A 21 15.59 -3.37 10.03
CA ALA A 21 15.86 -3.05 8.64
C ALA A 21 14.57 -3.03 7.79
N LYS A 22 13.68 -4.01 8.00
CA LYS A 22 12.36 -4.07 7.37
C LYS A 22 11.46 -2.92 7.79
N LEU A 23 11.45 -2.59 9.09
CA LEU A 23 10.72 -1.45 9.63
C LEU A 23 11.15 -0.16 8.94
N LYS A 24 12.46 0.11 8.88
CA LYS A 24 13.01 1.30 8.23
C LYS A 24 12.62 1.37 6.75
N PHE A 25 12.72 0.27 6.01
CA PHE A 25 12.28 0.23 4.61
C PHE A 25 10.80 0.61 4.46
N HIS A 26 9.92 0.05 5.31
CA HIS A 26 8.51 0.38 5.25
C HIS A 26 8.19 1.80 5.71
N GLU A 27 8.99 2.39 6.60
CA GLU A 27 8.92 3.82 6.93
C GLU A 27 9.26 4.71 5.75
N GLU A 28 10.36 4.43 5.06
CA GLU A 28 10.78 5.16 3.87
C GLU A 28 9.74 5.04 2.75
N ARG A 29 9.21 3.83 2.51
CA ARG A 29 8.15 3.62 1.51
C ARG A 29 6.85 4.30 1.89
N PHE A 30 6.44 4.25 3.16
CA PHE A 30 5.26 4.97 3.62
C PHE A 30 5.40 6.47 3.40
N ALA A 31 6.55 7.05 3.71
CA ALA A 31 6.83 8.47 3.48
C ALA A 31 6.79 8.82 1.99
N PHE A 32 7.38 7.97 1.13
CA PHE A 32 7.32 8.12 -0.32
C PHE A 32 5.87 8.16 -0.84
N TRP A 33 5.06 7.16 -0.48
CA TRP A 33 3.66 7.09 -0.94
C TRP A 33 2.79 8.21 -0.37
N LYS A 34 3.10 8.68 0.85
CA LYS A 34 2.39 9.82 1.44
C LYS A 34 2.65 11.10 0.64
N LYS A 35 3.92 11.37 0.31
CA LYS A 35 4.30 12.51 -0.54
C LYS A 35 3.65 12.40 -1.93
N HIS A 36 3.68 11.21 -2.52
CA HIS A 36 3.08 10.98 -3.83
C HIS A 36 1.56 11.20 -3.83
N LYS A 37 0.86 10.76 -2.79
CA LYS A 37 -0.57 11.07 -2.59
C LYS A 37 -0.82 12.58 -2.51
N GLU A 38 -0.01 13.32 -1.76
CA GLU A 38 -0.16 14.77 -1.63
C GLU A 38 0.00 15.48 -2.98
N GLU A 39 0.98 15.05 -3.79
CA GLU A 39 1.19 15.54 -5.16
C GLU A 39 0.00 15.20 -6.07
N LEU A 40 -0.50 13.96 -6.03
CA LEU A 40 -1.63 13.53 -6.85
C LEU A 40 -2.94 14.25 -6.48
N VAL A 41 -3.18 14.50 -5.19
CA VAL A 41 -4.35 15.29 -4.74
C VAL A 41 -4.27 16.73 -5.25
N ALA A 42 -3.06 17.32 -5.30
CA ALA A 42 -2.88 18.64 -5.89
C ALA A 42 -3.16 18.64 -7.41
N GLU A 43 -2.72 17.60 -8.12
CA GLU A 43 -3.02 17.40 -9.55
C GLU A 43 -4.53 17.25 -9.80
N ILE A 44 -5.22 16.41 -9.02
CA ILE A 44 -6.67 16.22 -9.12
C ILE A 44 -7.42 17.54 -8.89
N ARG A 45 -6.97 18.37 -7.94
CA ARG A 45 -7.59 19.68 -7.68
C ARG A 45 -7.40 20.67 -8.83
N LYS A 46 -6.28 20.57 -9.55
CA LYS A 46 -5.93 21.50 -10.64
C LYS A 46 -6.57 21.09 -11.97
N ASP A 47 -6.46 19.82 -12.32
CA ASP A 47 -6.73 19.31 -13.67
C ASP A 47 -7.65 18.08 -13.67
N GLY A 48 -8.14 17.64 -12.51
CA GLY A 48 -8.79 16.34 -12.35
C GLY A 48 -10.28 16.30 -12.65
N LEU A 49 -10.93 17.42 -12.95
CA LEU A 49 -12.36 17.47 -13.25
C LEU A 49 -12.58 17.36 -14.76
N GLU A 50 -13.21 16.26 -15.17
CA GLU A 50 -13.70 16.04 -16.53
C GLU A 50 -15.21 16.31 -16.57
N VAL A 51 -15.66 17.14 -17.52
CA VAL A 51 -17.09 17.37 -17.75
C VAL A 51 -17.54 16.39 -18.82
N SER A 52 -18.28 15.36 -18.42
CA SER A 52 -18.93 14.44 -19.36
C SER A 52 -20.25 15.06 -19.83
N GLU A 53 -20.26 15.57 -21.05
CA GLU A 53 -21.51 15.89 -21.76
C GLU A 53 -21.99 14.64 -22.49
N GLY A 54 -23.03 14.00 -21.96
CA GLY A 54 -23.69 12.90 -22.65
C GLY A 54 -24.36 13.43 -23.93
N THR A 55 -23.76 13.16 -25.09
CA THR A 55 -24.33 13.57 -26.37
C THR A 55 -25.67 12.87 -26.58
N ALA A 56 -26.76 13.64 -26.46
CA ALA A 56 -28.11 13.20 -26.75
C ALA A 56 -28.28 13.00 -28.27
N LEU A 57 -28.14 11.76 -28.75
CA LEU A 57 -28.48 11.39 -30.13
C LEU A 57 -29.09 9.98 -30.14
N GLY A 58 -30.43 9.90 -30.08
CA GLY A 58 -31.15 8.65 -30.35
C GLY A 58 -32.59 8.59 -29.83
N TYR A 59 -33.53 9.01 -30.67
CA TYR A 59 -34.99 8.82 -30.60
C TYR A 59 -35.80 9.61 -29.55
N SER A 60 -36.36 10.71 -30.04
CA SER A 60 -37.52 11.43 -29.49
C SER A 60 -38.66 10.47 -29.10
N HIS A 61 -38.91 10.35 -27.80
CA HIS A 61 -40.18 9.88 -27.24
C HIS A 61 -40.90 11.10 -26.62
N PRO A 62 -42.18 11.39 -26.92
CA PRO A 62 -42.81 12.67 -26.52
C PRO A 62 -43.17 12.80 -25.03
N LYS A 63 -42.61 12.00 -24.12
CA LYS A 63 -43.08 11.92 -22.71
C LYS A 63 -42.01 11.85 -21.61
N SER A 64 -40.74 12.11 -21.87
CA SER A 64 -39.75 12.25 -20.78
C SER A 64 -38.99 13.56 -20.87
N ARG A 65 -38.95 14.28 -19.74
CA ARG A 65 -38.14 15.47 -19.45
C ARG A 65 -36.64 15.11 -19.38
N ASP A 66 -36.09 14.47 -20.40
CA ASP A 66 -34.68 14.01 -20.40
C ASP A 66 -33.65 15.14 -20.63
N TYR A 67 -34.08 16.41 -20.71
CA TYR A 67 -33.17 17.56 -20.58
C TYR A 67 -32.52 17.65 -19.17
N GLU A 68 -33.05 16.92 -18.18
CA GLU A 68 -32.51 16.89 -16.81
C GLU A 68 -31.30 15.96 -16.62
N ARG A 69 -30.85 15.22 -17.66
CA ARG A 69 -29.56 14.51 -17.62
C ARG A 69 -28.42 15.48 -17.92
N GLY A 70 -28.30 16.50 -17.07
CA GLY A 70 -27.25 17.51 -17.15
C GLY A 70 -25.85 16.92 -17.12
N ALA A 71 -24.89 17.68 -17.63
CA ALA A 71 -23.47 17.34 -17.64
C ALA A 71 -23.01 16.85 -16.25
N LYS A 72 -22.33 15.70 -16.21
CA LYS A 72 -21.77 15.17 -14.96
C LYS A 72 -20.29 15.50 -14.92
N VAL A 73 -19.89 16.19 -13.85
CA VAL A 73 -18.48 16.36 -13.51
C VAL A 73 -17.98 15.06 -12.88
N MET A 74 -16.99 14.44 -13.49
CA MET A 74 -16.33 13.22 -12.98
C MET A 74 -14.85 13.50 -12.76
N VAL A 75 -14.25 12.82 -11.78
CA VAL A 75 -12.79 12.82 -11.65
C VAL A 75 -12.23 11.89 -12.72
N ARG A 76 -11.17 12.30 -13.42
CA ARG A 76 -10.50 11.44 -14.41
C ARG A 76 -10.16 10.06 -13.80
N ASN A 77 -10.56 9.00 -14.49
CA ASN A 77 -10.42 7.62 -14.00
C ASN A 77 -8.95 7.25 -13.73
N ASP A 78 -8.01 7.72 -14.55
CA ASP A 78 -6.58 7.42 -14.34
C ASP A 78 -6.03 8.03 -13.03
N LEU A 79 -6.50 9.22 -12.65
CA LEU A 79 -6.11 9.86 -11.39
C LEU A 79 -6.78 9.17 -10.19
N LYS A 80 -8.02 8.70 -10.36
CA LYS A 80 -8.71 7.90 -9.36
C LYS A 80 -7.96 6.59 -9.10
N ASP A 81 -7.59 5.84 -10.15
CA ASP A 81 -6.91 4.56 -10.01
C ASP A 81 -5.54 4.72 -9.31
N LYS A 82 -4.78 5.76 -9.68
CA LYS A 82 -3.52 6.11 -9.01
C LYS A 82 -3.71 6.46 -7.53
N LEU A 83 -4.82 7.14 -7.19
CA LEU A 83 -5.12 7.50 -5.81
C LEU A 83 -5.50 6.27 -4.99
N ASP A 84 -6.28 5.37 -5.57
CA ASP A 84 -6.66 4.10 -4.96
C ASP A 84 -5.39 3.25 -4.69
N GLU A 85 -4.45 3.18 -5.64
CA GLU A 85 -3.14 2.52 -5.43
C GLU A 85 -2.36 3.17 -4.27
N CYS A 86 -2.26 4.51 -4.24
CA CYS A 86 -1.56 5.20 -3.16
C CYS A 86 -2.15 4.85 -1.78
N MET A 87 -3.48 4.80 -1.68
CA MET A 87 -4.17 4.45 -0.45
C MET A 87 -3.91 2.99 -0.04
N GLU A 88 -3.94 2.06 -1.00
CA GLU A 88 -3.59 0.65 -0.77
C GLU A 88 -2.15 0.51 -0.25
N LYS A 89 -1.18 1.12 -0.91
CA LYS A 89 0.24 1.06 -0.52
C LYS A 89 0.48 1.71 0.84
N LEU A 90 -0.19 2.82 1.14
CA LEU A 90 -0.12 3.45 2.46
C LEU A 90 -0.65 2.53 3.56
N ALA A 91 -1.81 1.89 3.35
CA ALA A 91 -2.39 0.96 4.32
C ALA A 91 -1.47 -0.26 4.52
N TYR A 92 -0.96 -0.83 3.42
CA TYR A 92 -0.02 -1.96 3.47
C TYR A 92 1.23 -1.62 4.27
N HIS A 93 1.89 -0.50 3.97
CA HIS A 93 3.11 -0.10 4.67
C HIS A 93 2.84 0.33 6.11
N ALA A 94 1.69 0.93 6.42
CA ALA A 94 1.30 1.21 7.81
C ALA A 94 1.16 -0.07 8.64
N GLY A 95 0.49 -1.08 8.09
CA GLY A 95 0.36 -2.39 8.74
C GLY A 95 1.72 -3.06 8.95
N LYS A 96 2.56 -3.12 7.91
CA LYS A 96 3.90 -3.71 8.00
C LYS A 96 4.81 -2.99 9.00
N LYS A 97 4.76 -1.66 9.05
CA LYS A 97 5.49 -0.90 10.08
C LYS A 97 5.10 -1.34 11.49
N HIS A 98 3.80 -1.45 11.76
CA HIS A 98 3.33 -1.87 13.08
C HIS A 98 3.80 -3.30 13.42
N GLU A 99 3.69 -4.22 12.45
CA GLU A 99 4.12 -5.61 12.59
C GLU A 99 5.62 -5.71 12.91
N TYR A 100 6.49 -5.09 12.10
CA TYR A 100 7.93 -5.15 12.33
C TYR A 100 8.37 -4.38 13.57
N ALA A 101 7.68 -3.30 13.96
CA ALA A 101 7.94 -2.62 15.22
C ALA A 101 7.65 -3.53 16.43
N GLY A 102 6.54 -4.29 16.37
CA GLY A 102 6.22 -5.29 17.40
C GLY A 102 7.27 -6.40 17.49
N TRP A 103 7.68 -6.96 16.34
CA TRP A 103 8.75 -7.95 16.30
C TRP A 103 10.08 -7.42 16.83
N ALA A 104 10.50 -6.24 16.39
CA ALA A 104 11.71 -5.60 16.87
C ALA A 104 11.67 -5.39 18.40
N GLN A 105 10.53 -4.99 18.95
CA GLN A 105 10.35 -4.82 20.39
C GLN A 105 10.52 -6.16 21.14
N VAL A 106 9.84 -7.22 20.71
CA VAL A 106 9.90 -8.53 21.37
C VAL A 106 11.31 -9.12 21.29
N LEU A 107 11.94 -9.05 20.13
CA LEU A 107 13.28 -9.61 19.90
C LEU A 107 14.36 -8.84 20.66
N LYS A 108 14.25 -7.52 20.76
CA LYS A 108 15.16 -6.68 21.58
C LYS A 108 14.99 -6.88 23.07
N ALA A 109 13.78 -7.23 23.52
CA ALA A 109 13.54 -7.52 24.94
C ALA A 109 14.20 -8.84 25.39
N ASN A 110 14.48 -9.76 24.46
CA ASN A 110 15.01 -11.08 24.75
C ASN A 110 16.24 -11.42 23.86
N PRO A 111 17.30 -10.59 23.86
CA PRO A 111 18.33 -10.62 22.81
C PRO A 111 19.13 -11.93 22.72
N GLU A 112 19.30 -12.62 23.84
CA GLU A 112 20.10 -13.84 23.96
C GLU A 112 19.31 -15.12 23.60
N ASP A 113 17.99 -15.01 23.43
CA ASP A 113 17.16 -16.15 23.08
C ASP A 113 17.58 -16.73 21.73
N ARG A 114 17.52 -18.06 21.61
CA ARG A 114 17.84 -18.78 20.38
C ARG A 114 16.57 -19.31 19.76
N LEU A 115 16.27 -18.81 18.56
CA LEU A 115 15.05 -19.13 17.82
C LEU A 115 15.41 -19.93 16.57
N GLU A 116 14.63 -20.96 16.29
CA GLU A 116 14.73 -21.71 15.04
C GLU A 116 13.87 -21.02 13.97
N ALA A 117 14.50 -20.68 12.85
CA ALA A 117 13.87 -20.08 11.69
C ALA A 117 13.98 -21.04 10.51
N ASP A 118 12.90 -21.21 9.75
CA ASP A 118 12.99 -21.81 8.42
C ASP A 118 13.24 -20.75 7.34
N MET A 119 13.12 -21.17 6.07
CA MET A 119 13.27 -20.30 4.92
C MET A 119 12.26 -19.15 4.91
N GLU A 120 11.00 -19.38 5.29
CA GLU A 120 9.95 -18.36 5.25
C GLU A 120 10.20 -17.31 6.33
N ASP A 121 10.54 -17.76 7.54
CA ASP A 121 10.98 -16.90 8.63
C ASP A 121 12.20 -16.07 8.21
N TRP A 122 13.18 -16.71 7.57
CA TRP A 122 14.39 -16.01 7.12
C TRP A 122 14.06 -14.94 6.07
N LEU A 123 13.19 -15.25 5.09
CA LEU A 123 12.76 -14.29 4.07
C LEU A 123 11.93 -13.14 4.66
N PHE A 124 11.16 -13.42 5.71
CA PHE A 124 10.41 -12.40 6.43
C PHE A 124 11.34 -11.33 7.02
N TYR A 125 12.45 -11.71 7.66
CA TYR A 125 13.39 -10.76 8.26
C TYR A 125 14.45 -10.22 7.29
N PHE A 126 14.98 -11.07 6.41
CA PHE A 126 16.18 -10.77 5.61
C PHE A 126 15.97 -10.88 4.10
N GLY A 127 14.78 -11.25 3.64
CA GLY A 127 14.47 -11.28 2.21
C GLY A 127 14.62 -9.90 1.57
N ASN A 128 14.80 -9.87 0.25
CA ASN A 128 14.83 -8.61 -0.48
C ASN A 128 13.48 -7.90 -0.42
N ASN A 129 13.53 -6.57 -0.40
CA ASN A 129 12.38 -5.66 -0.30
C ASN A 129 11.96 -5.11 -1.67
#